data_AF-A0A0P7HUR7-F1
#
_entry.id   AF-A0A0P7HUR7-F1
#
_cell.length_a   1.000
_cell.length_b   1.000
_cell.length_c   1.000
_cell.angle_alpha   90.00
_cell.angle_beta   90.00
_cell.angle_gamma   90.00
#
_symmetry.space_group_name_H-M   'P 1'
#
loop_
_entity.id
_entity.type
_entity.pdbx_description
1 polymer ?
#
loop_
_entity_poly.entity_id
_entity_poly.type
_entity_poly.pdbx_seq_one_letter_code
_entity_poly.pdbx_strand_id
1 'polypeptide(L)' 'MASGVTEILIELATLLAYTLLSGLLTYAGILSERTAVELLAAGVTPLSVWFLVLGAIALYGGVVAVGRDVVGTRLLSLLH' A
#
# COMPACT_ATOMS: atom_id res chain seq x y z
N MET A 1 23.19 -2.40 -25.52
CA MET A 1 23.41 -2.41 -24.05
C MET A 1 22.91 -1.08 -23.54
N ALA A 2 21.83 -1.04 -22.76
CA ALA A 2 21.38 0.21 -22.17
C ALA A 2 22.52 0.77 -21.31
N SER A 3 22.77 2.08 -21.34
CA SER A 3 23.82 2.65 -20.49
C SER A 3 23.43 2.43 -19.03
N GLY A 4 24.39 2.25 -18.12
CA GLY A 4 24.09 2.02 -16.69
C GLY A 4 23.19 3.10 -16.07
N VAL A 5 23.14 4.30 -16.66
CA VAL A 5 22.22 5.38 -16.27
C VAL A 5 20.75 5.01 -16.56
N THR A 6 20.47 4.38 -17.69
CA THR A 6 19.11 3.95 -18.06
C THR A 6 18.57 2.88 -17.11
N GLU A 7 19.44 1.96 -16.67
CA GLU A 7 19.06 0.88 -15.75
C GLU A 7 18.69 1.43 -14.37
N ILE A 8 19.50 2.34 -13.83
CA ILE A 8 19.23 3.05 -12.56
C ILE A 8 17.92 3.84 -12.63
N LEU A 9 17.65 4.54 -13.75
CA LEU A 9 16.40 5.30 -13.91
C LEU A 9 15.16 4.39 -13.93
N ILE A 10 15.23 3.24 -14.58
CA ILE A 10 14.14 2.25 -14.60
C ILE A 10 13.89 1.70 -13.19
N GLU A 11 14.96 1.43 -12.45
CA GLU A 11 14.86 0.93 -11.07
C GLU A 11 14.23 1.97 -10.13
N LEU A 12 14.65 3.24 -10.21
CA LEU A 12 14.07 4.35 -9.47
C LEU A 12 12.58 4.55 -9.81
N ALA A 13 12.23 4.52 -11.09
CA ALA A 13 10.84 4.64 -11.53
C ALA A 13 9.98 3.48 -10.98
N THR A 14 10.53 2.27 -10.95
CA THR A 14 9.86 1.09 -10.39
C THR A 14 9.66 1.21 -8.89
N LEU A 15 10.67 1.68 -8.15
CA LEU A 15 10.57 1.95 -6.72
C LEU A 15 9.52 3.02 -6.41
N LEU A 16 9.49 4.09 -7.19
CA LEU A 16 8.47 5.14 -7.07
C LEU A 16 7.07 4.55 -7.29
N ALA A 17 6.88 3.72 -8.31
CA ALA A 17 5.59 3.09 -8.60
C ALA A 17 5.10 2.20 -7.44
N TYR A 18 5.98 1.37 -6.86
CA TYR A 18 5.62 0.55 -5.69
C TYR A 18 5.37 1.39 -4.43
N THR A 19 6.10 2.49 -4.26
CA THR A 19 5.87 3.42 -3.15
C THR A 19 4.49 4.07 -3.26
N LEU A 20 4.10 4.51 -4.46
CA LEU A 20 2.78 5.05 -4.73
C LEU A 20 1.68 4.01 -4.53
N LEU A 21 1.90 2.77 -4.97
CA LEU A 21 0.96 1.66 -4.74
C LEU A 21 0.78 1.38 -3.24
N SER A 22 1.88 1.31 -2.49
CA SER A 22 1.85 1.14 -1.03
C SER A 22 1.07 2.25 -0.34
N GLY A 23 1.32 3.52 -0.73
CA GLY A 23 0.60 4.67 -0.23
C GLY A 23 -0.90 4.63 -0.56
N LEU A 24 -1.25 4.27 -1.80
CA LEU A 24 -2.64 4.20 -2.24
C LEU A 24 -3.42 3.13 -1.49
N LEU A 25 -2.85 1.92 -1.34
CA LEU A 25 -3.47 0.84 -0.57
C LEU A 25 -3.64 1.23 0.90
N THR A 26 -2.63 1.87 1.49
CA THR A 26 -2.70 2.34 2.88
C THR A 26 -3.79 3.40 3.06
N TYR A 27 -3.86 4.37 2.15
CA TYR A 27 -4.89 5.41 2.18
C TYR A 27 -6.30 4.84 2.00
N ALA A 28 -6.48 3.94 1.02
CA ALA A 28 -7.75 3.25 0.80
C ALA A 28 -8.17 2.42 2.03
N GLY A 29 -7.20 1.75 2.68
CA GLY A 29 -7.40 1.03 3.92
C GLY A 29 -7.92 1.94 5.03
N ILE A 30 -7.24 3.05 5.31
CA ILE A 30 -7.66 4.04 6.31
C ILE A 30 -9.07 4.58 6.02
N LEU A 31 -9.35 4.90 4.76
CA LEU A 31 -10.67 5.39 4.35
C LEU A 31 -11.75 4.34 4.60
N SER A 32 -11.47 3.08 4.26
CA SER A 32 -12.38 1.95 4.49
C SER A 32 -12.70 1.76 5.97
N GLU A 33 -11.68 1.81 6.85
CA GLU A 33 -11.84 1.74 8.30
C GLU A 33 -12.72 2.87 8.85
N ARG A 34 -12.52 4.11 8.38
CA ARG A 34 -13.35 5.25 8.77
C ARG A 34 -14.81 5.06 8.36
N THR A 35 -15.04 4.66 7.11
CA THR A 35 -16.39 4.34 6.61
C THR A 35 -17.04 3.23 7.42
N ALA A 36 -16.27 2.20 7.84
CA ALA A 36 -16.81 1.14 8.67
C ALA A 36 -17.29 1.65 10.03
N VAL A 37 -16.53 2.54 10.68
CA VAL A 37 -16.91 3.16 11.95
C VAL A 37 -18.19 3.98 11.79
N GLU A 38 -18.30 4.76 10.72
CA GLU A 38 -19.51 5.54 10.40
C GLU A 38 -20.74 4.65 10.20
N LEU A 39 -20.60 3.55 9.44
CA LEU A 39 -21.66 2.59 9.20
C LEU A 39 -22.07 1.84 10.46
N LEU A 40 -21.11 1.50 11.33
CA LEU A 40 -21.38 0.86 12.61
C LEU A 40 -22.17 1.80 13.54
N ALA A 41 -21.77 3.08 13.60
CA ALA A 41 -22.49 4.11 14.35
C ALA A 41 -23.92 4.34 13.80
N ALA A 42 -24.13 4.17 12.49
CA ALA A 42 -25.44 4.19 11.86
C ALA A 42 -26.26 2.90 12.03
N GLY A 43 -25.72 1.87 12.70
CA GLY A 43 -26.39 0.59 12.94
C GLY A 43 -26.35 -0.40 11.76
N VAL A 44 -25.64 -0.08 10.67
CA VAL A 44 -25.54 -0.91 9.46
C VAL A 44 -24.41 -1.95 9.63
N THR A 45 -24.62 -2.88 10.56
CA THR A 45 -23.58 -3.81 11.03
C THR A 45 -22.97 -4.67 9.90
N PRO A 46 -23.75 -5.33 9.00
CA PRO A 46 -23.16 -6.19 7.98
C PRO A 46 -22.21 -5.45 7.04
N LEU A 47 -22.57 -4.23 6.63
CA LEU A 47 -21.75 -3.42 5.74
C LEU A 47 -20.52 -2.87 6.48
N SER A 48 -20.66 -2.48 7.75
CA SER A 48 -19.50 -2.04 8.56
C SER A 48 -18.42 -3.14 8.66
N VAL A 49 -18.82 -4.39 8.90
CA VAL A 49 -17.88 -5.52 8.97
C VAL A 49 -17.18 -5.75 7.63
N TRP A 50 -17.92 -5.61 6.52
CA TRP A 50 -17.33 -5.72 5.18
C TRP A 50 -16.25 -4.65 4.94
N PHE A 51 -16.51 -3.39 5.29
CA PHE A 51 -15.53 -2.31 5.16
C PHE A 51 -14.33 -2.47 6.10
N LEU A 52 -14.52 -2.99 7.33
CA LEU A 52 -13.42 -3.37 8.22
C LEU A 52 -12.52 -4.43 7.56
N VAL A 53 -13.10 -5.49 7.00
CA VAL A 53 -12.31 -6.57 6.37
C VAL A 53 -11.53 -6.05 5.16
N LEU A 54 -12.17 -5.25 4.29
CA LEU A 54 -11.47 -4.65 3.15
C LEU A 54 -10.39 -3.66 3.59
N GLY A 55 -10.65 -2.88 4.64
CA GLY A 55 -9.70 -1.95 5.24
C GLY A 55 -8.45 -2.67 5.74
N ALA A 56 -8.63 -3.70 6.54
CA ALA A 56 -7.55 -4.54 7.05
C ALA A 56 -6.72 -5.18 5.93
N ILE A 57 -7.36 -5.71 4.88
CA ILE A 57 -6.67 -6.30 3.72
C ILE A 57 -5.85 -5.22 2.98
N ALA A 58 -6.42 -4.05 2.72
CA ALA A 58 -5.74 -2.96 2.04
C ALA A 58 -4.56 -2.41 2.86
N LEU A 59 -4.72 -2.27 4.18
CA LEU A 59 -3.64 -1.86 5.09
C LEU A 59 -2.51 -2.88 5.12
N TYR A 60 -2.82 -4.17 5.24
CA TYR A 60 -1.81 -5.23 5.18
C TYR A 60 -1.06 -5.21 3.84
N GLY A 61 -1.81 -5.10 2.74
CA GLY A 61 -1.25 -4.99 1.40
C GLY A 61 -0.33 -3.78 1.23
N GLY A 62 -0.77 -2.60 1.68
CA GLY A 62 -0.02 -1.37 1.57
C GLY A 62 1.21 -1.33 2.45
N VAL A 63 1.06 -1.63 3.75
CA VAL A 63 2.14 -1.48 4.74
C VAL A 63 3.11 -2.65 4.72
N VAL A 64 2.59 -3.89 4.76
CA VAL A 64 3.44 -5.09 4.90
C VAL A 64 3.86 -5.57 3.52
N ALA A 65 2.92 -6.01 2.69
CA ALA A 65 3.25 -6.72 1.46
C ALA A 65 3.98 -5.84 0.44
N VAL A 66 3.60 -4.56 0.29
CA VAL A 66 4.25 -3.65 -0.66
C VAL A 66 5.27 -2.75 0.03
N GLY A 67 4.89 -2.06 1.11
CA GLY A 67 5.75 -1.08 1.77
C GLY A 67 7.02 -1.71 2.37
N ARG A 68 6.85 -2.73 3.22
CA ARG A 68 7.97 -3.42 3.85
C ARG A 68 8.65 -4.39 2.88
N ASP A 69 7.90 -5.32 2.31
CA ASP A 69 8.50 -6.49 1.66
C ASP A 69 9.00 -6.21 0.24
N VAL A 70 8.43 -5.22 -0.47
CA VAL A 70 8.89 -4.84 -1.82
C VAL A 70 9.71 -3.56 -1.80
N VAL A 71 9.17 -2.46 -1.28
CA VAL A 71 9.85 -1.17 -1.29
C VAL A 71 11.03 -1.20 -0.30
N GLY A 72 10.80 -1.64 0.93
CA GLY A 72 11.85 -1.70 1.96
C GLY A 72 13.03 -2.59 1.56
N THR A 73 12.77 -3.79 1.05
CA THR A 73 13.84 -4.72 0.62
C THR A 73 14.66 -4.17 -0.54
N ARG A 74 14.00 -3.61 -1.56
CA ARG A 74 14.68 -3.00 -2.72
C ARG A 74 15.45 -1.74 -2.35
N LEU A 75 14.92 -0.92 -1.45
CA LEU A 75 15.61 0.26 -0.96
C LEU A 75 16.89 -0.14 -0.21
N LEU A 76 16.81 -1.16 0.64
CA LEU A 76 17.98 -1.69 1.37
C LEU A 76 19.02 -2.32 0.44
N SER A 77 18.61 -2.96 -0.67
CA SER A 77 19.55 -3.51 -1.64
C SER A 77 20.29 -2.44 -2.45
N LEU A 78 19.73 -1.24 -2.60
CA LEU A 78 20.40 -0.12 -3.25
C LEU A 78 21.41 0.60 -2.35
N LEU A 79 21.32 0.41 -1.04
CA LEU A 79 22.17 1.08 -0.06
C LEU A 79 23.42 0.29 0.34
N HIS A 80 23.52 -0.99 -0.06
CA HIS A 80 24.68 -1.87 0.17
C HIS A 80 25.37 -2.23 -1.15
#